data_AF-A0A317U7H8-F1
#
_entry.id   AF-A0A317U7H8-F1
#
_cell.length_a   1.000
_cell.length_b   1.000
_cell.length_c   1.000
_cell.angle_alpha   90.00
_cell.angle_beta   90.00
_cell.angle_gamma   90.00
#
_symmetry.space_group_name_H-M   'P 1'
#
loop_
_entity.id
_entity.type
_entity.pdbx_description
1 polymer ?
#
loop_
_entity_poly.entity_id
_entity_poly.type
_entity_poly.pdbx_seq_one_letter_code
_entity_poly.pdbx_strand_id
1 'polypeptide(L)'
;MNALNLAIKEALEAAGNSKEANKAYLEFIKANFIIPVEQSSNDDQPVVLFLQEGEHIFLPVFTEMSYLDAWASDIVKDIKLLKLSGVDLLKGLGDNVTICLNIGSEIYKEFNPSETARMRSMILKLFKD
;
A
#
# COMPACT_ATOMS: atom_id res chain seq x y z
N MET A 1 -4.93 3.15 15.21
CA MET A 1 -4.63 1.89 14.49
C MET A 1 -5.92 1.34 13.90
N ASN A 2 -6.00 1.26 12.58
CA ASN A 2 -7.09 0.58 11.89
C ASN A 2 -6.93 -0.95 11.91
N ALA A 3 -7.88 -1.67 11.31
CA ALA A 3 -7.89 -3.13 11.26
C ALA A 3 -6.66 -3.73 10.54
N LEU A 4 -6.19 -3.09 9.47
CA LEU A 4 -4.98 -3.49 8.74
C LEU A 4 -3.74 -3.35 9.61
N ASN A 5 -3.57 -2.21 10.28
CA ASN A 5 -2.42 -1.93 11.15
C ASN A 5 -2.34 -2.95 12.30
N LEU A 6 -3.49 -3.32 12.87
CA LEU A 6 -3.56 -4.37 13.88
C LEU A 6 -3.18 -5.74 13.30
N ALA A 7 -3.72 -6.12 12.14
CA ALA A 7 -3.41 -7.40 11.51
C ALA A 7 -1.93 -7.52 11.10
N ILE A 8 -1.30 -6.43 10.66
CA ILE A 8 0.13 -6.37 10.38
C ILE A 8 0.94 -6.58 11.66
N LYS A 9 0.59 -5.87 12.73
CA LYS A 9 1.26 -6.03 14.03
C LYS A 9 1.20 -7.47 14.52
N GLU A 10 0.00 -8.08 14.51
CA GLU A 10 -0.19 -9.49 14.89
C GLU A 10 0.64 -10.44 14.00
N ALA A 11 0.72 -10.19 12.70
CA ALA A 11 1.49 -11.01 11.77
C ALA A 11 3.01 -10.92 12.02
N LEU A 12 3.50 -9.72 12.36
CA LEU A 12 4.90 -9.51 12.74
C LEU A 12 5.24 -10.23 14.06
N GLU A 13 4.36 -10.12 15.06
CA GLU A 13 4.51 -10.81 16.34
C GLU A 13 4.45 -12.35 16.19
N ALA A 14 3.70 -12.85 15.22
CA ALA A 14 3.57 -14.29 14.93
C ALA A 14 4.73 -14.90 14.11
N ALA A 15 5.80 -14.13 13.84
CA ALA A 15 7.05 -14.58 13.23
C ALA A 15 6.89 -15.45 11.96
N GLY A 16 5.97 -15.07 11.06
CA GLY A 16 5.81 -15.72 9.75
C GLY A 16 4.76 -16.85 9.70
N ASN A 17 3.89 -16.95 10.70
CA ASN A 17 2.73 -17.84 10.59
C ASN A 17 1.79 -17.39 9.44
N SER A 18 1.52 -18.34 8.55
CA SER A 18 0.74 -18.12 7.33
C SER A 18 -0.69 -17.62 7.59
N LYS A 19 -1.28 -17.94 8.75
CA LYS A 19 -2.65 -17.54 9.09
C LYS A 19 -2.75 -16.04 9.32
N GLU A 20 -1.87 -15.49 10.15
CA GLU A 20 -1.84 -14.07 10.51
C GLU A 20 -1.42 -13.22 9.29
N ALA A 21 -0.49 -13.71 8.47
CA ALA A 21 -0.16 -13.09 7.18
C ALA A 21 -1.38 -13.01 6.24
N ASN A 22 -2.15 -14.10 6.10
CA ASN A 22 -3.38 -14.09 5.29
C ASN A 22 -4.44 -13.12 5.84
N LYS A 23 -4.53 -12.97 7.17
CA LYS A 23 -5.42 -11.97 7.79
C LYS A 23 -4.99 -10.57 7.39
N ALA A 24 -3.69 -10.24 7.47
CA ALA A 24 -3.17 -8.95 7.02
C ALA A 24 -3.46 -8.70 5.53
N TYR A 25 -3.30 -9.71 4.67
CA TYR A 25 -3.66 -9.61 3.24
C TYR A 25 -5.14 -9.34 3.01
N LEU A 26 -6.04 -9.99 3.76
CA LEU A 26 -7.48 -9.74 3.66
C LEU A 26 -7.84 -8.33 4.11
N GLU A 27 -7.26 -7.85 5.20
CA GLU A 27 -7.50 -6.49 5.68
C GLU A 27 -6.88 -5.45 4.75
N PHE A 28 -5.77 -5.77 4.05
CA PHE A 28 -5.20 -4.91 3.01
C PHE A 28 -6.19 -4.72 1.87
N ILE A 29 -6.75 -5.81 1.35
CA ILE A 29 -7.70 -5.80 0.23
C ILE A 29 -8.94 -4.94 0.56
N LYS A 30 -9.39 -4.95 1.82
CA LYS A 30 -10.56 -4.19 2.28
C LYS A 30 -10.27 -2.72 2.63
N ALA A 31 -9.00 -2.36 2.79
CA ALA A 31 -8.62 -1.03 3.24
C ALA A 31 -8.78 0.02 2.13
N ASN A 32 -8.72 1.29 2.54
CA ASN A 32 -8.57 2.42 1.64
C ASN A 32 -7.21 3.05 1.89
N PHE A 33 -6.59 3.50 0.80
CA PHE A 33 -5.23 4.00 0.80
C PHE A 33 -5.17 5.40 0.25
N ILE A 34 -4.20 6.15 0.75
CA ILE A 34 -3.82 7.48 0.30
C ILE A 34 -2.46 7.34 -0.37
N ILE A 35 -2.37 7.77 -1.63
CA ILE A 35 -1.19 7.67 -2.45
C ILE A 35 -0.82 9.10 -2.87
N PRO A 36 0.41 9.55 -2.58
CA PRO A 36 0.87 10.86 -3.02
C PRO A 36 1.13 10.81 -4.53
N VAL A 37 0.61 11.80 -5.24
CA VAL A 37 0.80 11.99 -6.69
C VAL A 37 1.30 13.40 -6.96
N GLU A 38 1.98 13.61 -8.09
CA GLU A 38 2.49 14.94 -8.45
C GLU A 38 1.35 15.98 -8.49
N GLN A 39 1.59 17.16 -7.91
CA GLN A 39 0.60 18.25 -7.88
C GLN A 39 0.14 18.66 -9.28
N SER A 40 1.03 18.64 -10.26
CA SER A 40 0.76 19.03 -11.66
C SER A 40 0.17 17.91 -12.51
N SER A 41 -0.02 16.70 -11.97
CA SER A 41 -0.54 15.59 -12.77
C SER A 41 -1.99 15.84 -13.18
N ASN A 42 -2.42 15.24 -14.29
CA ASN A 42 -3.82 15.22 -14.66
C ASN A 42 -4.62 14.39 -13.61
N ASP A 43 -5.89 14.72 -13.39
CA ASP A 43 -6.79 13.95 -12.54
C ASP A 43 -7.19 12.61 -13.19
N ASP A 44 -7.31 12.57 -14.53
CA ASP A 44 -7.64 11.36 -15.29
C ASP A 44 -6.44 10.40 -15.43
N GLN A 45 -5.22 10.95 -15.31
CA GLN A 45 -3.95 10.20 -15.41
C GLN A 45 -2.98 10.70 -14.35
N PRO A 46 -3.22 10.35 -13.07
CA PRO A 46 -2.36 10.79 -11.98
C PRO A 46 -1.00 10.12 -12.06
N VAL A 47 0.06 10.88 -11.74
CA VAL A 47 1.44 10.39 -11.71
C VAL A 47 1.82 10.14 -10.26
N VAL A 48 1.88 8.87 -9.87
CA VAL A 48 2.26 8.46 -8.51
C VAL A 48 3.74 8.72 -8.26
N LEU A 49 4.07 9.12 -7.03
CA LEU A 49 5.45 9.15 -6.59
C LEU A 49 5.93 7.74 -6.27
N PHE A 50 7.14 7.38 -6.71
CA PHE A 50 7.80 6.12 -6.38
C PHE A 50 9.31 6.30 -6.35
N LEU A 51 10.00 5.42 -5.63
CA LEU A 51 11.46 5.31 -5.68
C LEU A 51 11.82 4.13 -6.57
N GLN A 52 12.81 4.31 -7.44
CA GLN A 52 13.39 3.23 -8.22
C GLN A 52 14.87 3.07 -7.86
N GLU A 53 15.24 1.88 -7.40
CA GLU A 53 16.62 1.49 -7.11
C GLU A 53 16.98 0.25 -7.95
N GLY A 54 17.67 0.50 -9.06
CA GLY A 54 17.91 -0.52 -10.08
C GLY A 54 16.60 -1.04 -10.67
N GLU A 55 16.36 -2.35 -10.51
CA GLU A 55 15.15 -3.04 -10.99
C GLU A 55 14.00 -3.03 -9.97
N HIS A 56 14.23 -2.49 -8.76
CA HIS A 56 13.22 -2.48 -7.70
C HIS A 56 12.45 -1.16 -7.69
N ILE A 57 11.12 -1.25 -7.64
CA ILE A 57 10.21 -0.11 -7.56
C ILE A 57 9.51 -0.13 -6.21
N PHE A 58 9.55 1.00 -5.50
CA PHE A 58 8.97 1.18 -4.17
C PHE A 58 7.89 2.26 -4.23
N LEU A 59 6.64 1.85 -4.02
CA LEU A 59 5.48 2.73 -4.03
C LEU A 59 5.07 3.10 -2.59
N PRO A 60 5.22 4.35 -2.15
CA PRO A 60 4.69 4.82 -0.86
C PRO A 60 3.16 4.80 -0.84
N VAL A 61 2.59 4.19 0.19
CA VAL A 61 1.13 4.07 0.37
C VAL A 61 0.79 4.28 1.84
N PHE A 62 -0.28 5.02 2.14
CA PHE A 62 -0.64 5.39 3.52
C PHE A 62 -2.08 5.03 3.85
N THR A 63 -2.33 4.62 5.10
CA THR A 63 -3.69 4.33 5.58
C THR A 63 -4.37 5.50 6.27
N GLU A 64 -3.59 6.48 6.76
CA GLU A 64 -4.06 7.62 7.54
C GLU A 64 -3.27 8.88 7.15
N MET A 65 -3.92 10.05 7.16
CA MET A 65 -3.27 11.32 6.81
C MET A 65 -2.09 11.64 7.72
N SER A 66 -2.18 11.31 9.01
CA SER A 66 -1.09 11.55 9.97
C SER A 66 0.24 10.89 9.57
N TYR A 67 0.19 9.69 8.97
CA TYR A 67 1.39 9.03 8.46
C TYR A 67 1.93 9.71 7.20
N LEU A 68 1.02 10.12 6.30
CA LEU A 68 1.41 10.85 5.09
C LEU A 68 2.01 12.21 5.43
N ASP A 69 1.38 12.99 6.30
CA ASP A 69 1.80 14.34 6.68
C ASP A 69 3.19 14.33 7.32
N ALA A 70 3.48 13.31 8.13
CA ALA A 70 4.79 13.12 8.73
C ALA A 70 5.87 12.78 7.68
N TRP A 71 5.54 11.96 6.68
CA TRP A 71 6.47 11.58 5.61
C TRP A 71 6.66 12.68 4.56
N ALA A 72 5.58 13.40 4.22
CA ALA A 72 5.55 14.39 3.15
C ALA A 72 5.84 15.83 3.61
N SER A 73 6.33 16.03 4.85
CA SER A 73 6.46 17.35 5.48
C SER A 73 7.14 18.39 4.58
N ASP A 74 8.14 17.95 3.83
CA ASP A 74 8.98 18.80 3.00
C ASP A 74 8.48 18.97 1.56
N ILE A 75 7.53 18.12 1.13
CA ILE A 75 7.02 18.04 -0.25
C ILE A 75 5.51 18.24 -0.36
N VAL A 76 4.82 18.56 0.76
CA VAL A 76 3.35 18.65 0.83
C VAL A 76 2.74 19.63 -0.18
N LYS A 77 3.49 20.64 -0.63
CA LYS A 77 3.05 21.63 -1.63
C LYS A 77 3.16 21.13 -3.06
N ASP A 78 3.97 20.10 -3.28
CA ASP A 78 4.31 19.55 -4.60
C ASP A 78 3.54 18.25 -4.89
N ILE A 79 2.65 17.85 -3.99
CA ILE A 79 1.82 16.66 -4.11
C ILE A 79 0.33 16.97 -3.93
N LYS A 80 -0.50 16.20 -4.64
CA LYS A 80 -1.91 16.01 -4.30
C LYS A 80 -2.15 14.55 -3.92
N LEU A 81 -3.39 14.24 -3.53
CA LEU A 81 -3.74 12.95 -2.95
C LEU A 81 -4.64 12.15 -3.89
N LEU A 82 -4.22 10.93 -4.19
CA LEU A 82 -5.08 9.92 -4.81
C LEU A 82 -5.58 8.96 -3.73
N LYS A 83 -6.88 8.66 -3.73
CA LYS A 83 -7.48 7.67 -2.83
C LYS A 83 -7.93 6.46 -3.62
N LEU A 84 -7.43 5.29 -3.25
CA LEU A 84 -7.80 4.02 -3.88
C LEU A 84 -8.23 3.00 -2.83
N SER A 85 -9.18 2.14 -3.19
CA SER A 85 -9.42 0.92 -2.44
C SER A 85 -8.22 -0.03 -2.59
N GLY A 86 -8.03 -0.96 -1.65
CA GLY A 86 -7.00 -1.98 -1.78
C GLY A 86 -7.17 -2.85 -3.03
N VAL A 87 -8.41 -3.11 -3.43
CA VAL A 87 -8.72 -3.83 -4.68
C VAL A 87 -8.24 -3.04 -5.89
N ASP A 88 -8.57 -1.75 -5.98
CA ASP A 88 -8.21 -0.92 -7.15
C ASP A 88 -6.71 -0.68 -7.23
N LEU A 89 -6.06 -0.46 -6.09
CA LEU A 89 -4.60 -0.38 -6.01
C LEU A 89 -3.94 -1.65 -6.54
N LEU A 90 -4.39 -2.83 -6.09
CA LEU A 90 -3.81 -4.10 -6.53
C LEU A 90 -4.07 -4.41 -8.00
N LYS A 91 -5.21 -3.97 -8.56
CA LYS A 91 -5.53 -4.11 -9.99
C LYS A 91 -4.68 -3.18 -10.87
N GLY A 92 -4.35 -1.98 -10.38
CA GLY A 92 -3.52 -1.01 -11.09
C GLY A 92 -2.01 -1.21 -10.90
N LEU A 93 -1.58 -2.11 -10.00
CA LEU A 93 -0.18 -2.30 -9.66
C LEU A 93 0.56 -3.11 -10.73
N GLY A 94 1.75 -2.65 -11.13
CA GLY A 94 2.68 -3.44 -11.93
C GLY A 94 3.20 -4.68 -11.18
N ASP A 95 3.75 -5.64 -11.93
CA ASP A 95 4.16 -6.94 -11.36
C ASP A 95 5.40 -6.87 -10.47
N ASN A 96 6.28 -5.88 -10.66
CA ASN A 96 7.55 -5.76 -9.93
C ASN A 96 7.58 -4.59 -8.94
N VAL A 97 6.42 -4.24 -8.37
CA VAL A 97 6.30 -3.13 -7.42
C VAL A 97 6.17 -3.63 -5.99
N THR A 98 7.02 -3.10 -5.12
CA THR A 98 6.92 -3.24 -3.66
C THR A 98 6.08 -2.09 -3.10
N ILE A 99 5.02 -2.41 -2.36
CA ILE A 99 4.21 -1.41 -1.67
C ILE A 99 4.84 -1.11 -0.31
N CYS A 100 5.20 0.15 -0.07
CA CYS A 100 5.76 0.63 1.19
C CYS A 100 4.66 1.27 2.04
N LEU A 101 4.03 0.49 2.91
CA LEU A 101 2.89 0.93 3.70
C LEU A 101 3.33 1.72 4.93
N ASN A 102 2.85 2.96 5.08
CA ASN A 102 3.06 3.82 6.24
C ASN A 102 4.55 4.02 6.57
N ILE A 103 5.35 4.40 5.58
CA ILE A 103 6.79 4.71 5.73
C ILE A 103 7.00 5.69 6.90
N GLY A 104 8.01 5.43 7.73
CA GLY A 104 8.35 6.28 8.87
C GLY A 104 7.49 6.07 10.12
N SER A 105 6.56 5.11 10.10
CA SER A 105 5.75 4.74 11.27
C SER A 105 6.21 3.42 11.92
N GLU A 106 5.79 3.18 13.15
CA GLU A 106 6.07 1.92 13.88
C GLU A 106 5.46 0.66 13.23
N ILE A 107 4.47 0.85 12.38
CA ILE A 107 3.73 -0.22 11.68
C ILE A 107 4.12 -0.29 10.20
N TYR A 108 5.27 0.28 9.84
CA TYR A 108 5.81 0.23 8.50
C TYR A 108 5.94 -1.23 8.02
N LYS A 109 5.42 -1.51 6.82
CA LYS A 109 5.54 -2.82 6.17
C LYS A 109 5.69 -2.66 4.67
N GLU A 110 6.71 -3.32 4.13
CA GLU A 110 6.86 -3.52 2.69
C GLU A 110 6.12 -4.78 2.26
N PHE A 111 5.17 -4.67 1.33
CA PHE A 111 4.59 -5.82 0.65
C PHE A 111 5.32 -6.04 -0.66
N ASN A 112 6.12 -7.11 -0.72
CA ASN A 112 6.92 -7.42 -1.90
C ASN A 112 6.04 -7.94 -3.07
N PRO A 113 6.58 -8.04 -4.29
CA PRO A 113 5.84 -8.53 -5.45
C PRO A 113 5.13 -9.88 -5.27
N SER A 114 5.73 -10.80 -4.50
CA SER A 114 5.11 -12.11 -4.24
C SER A 114 3.89 -12.02 -3.33
N GLU A 115 3.92 -11.11 -2.35
CA GLU A 115 2.79 -10.83 -1.46
C GLU A 115 1.64 -10.16 -2.22
N THR A 116 1.94 -9.16 -3.06
CA THR A 116 0.93 -8.47 -3.88
C THR A 116 0.32 -9.40 -4.93
N ALA A 117 1.11 -10.28 -5.56
CA ALA A 117 0.60 -11.32 -6.45
C ALA A 117 -0.34 -12.32 -5.74
N ARG A 118 -0.01 -12.70 -4.49
CA ARG A 118 -0.88 -13.52 -3.65
C ARG A 118 -2.19 -12.80 -3.33
N MET A 119 -2.12 -11.52 -2.97
CA MET A 119 -3.31 -10.70 -2.72
C MET A 119 -4.20 -10.58 -3.97
N ARG A 120 -3.62 -10.34 -5.16
CA ARG A 120 -4.34 -10.37 -6.45
C ARG A 120 -5.06 -11.71 -6.67
N SER A 121 -4.38 -12.82 -6.37
CA SER A 121 -4.97 -14.17 -6.47
C SER A 121 -6.11 -14.39 -5.48
N MET A 122 -6.06 -13.76 -4.30
CA MET A 122 -7.15 -13.80 -3.31
C MET A 122 -8.36 -13.00 -3.79
N ILE A 123 -8.15 -11.82 -4.38
CA ILE A 123 -9.21 -11.03 -5.01
C ILE A 123 -9.94 -11.87 -6.07
N LEU A 124 -9.22 -12.51 -6.98
CA LEU A 124 -9.81 -13.37 -8.01
C LEU A 124 -10.64 -14.54 -7.46
N LYS A 125 -10.36 -15.01 -6.24
CA LYS A 125 -11.14 -16.07 -5.57
C LYS A 125 -12.37 -15.52 -4.85
N LEU A 126 -12.28 -14.32 -4.29
CA LEU A 126 -13.34 -13.68 -3.52
C LEU A 126 -14.41 -13.03 -4.41
N PHE A 127 -13.99 -12.50 -5.55
CA PHE A 127 -14.84 -11.76 -6.49
C PHE A 127 -15.08 -12.55 -7.79
N LYS A 128 -15.15 -13.88 -7.71
CA LYS A 128 -15.66 -14.70 -8.82
C LYS A 128 -17.16 -14.40 -8.99
N ASP A 129 -17.46 -13.51 -9.92
CA ASP A 129 -18.65 -13.64 -10.75
C ASP A 129 -18.31 -14.51 -11.96
#